data_AF-A0A7Y5SEI0-F1
#
_entry.id   AF-A0A7Y5SEI0-F1
#
_cell.length_a   1.000
_cell.length_b   1.000
_cell.length_c   1.000
_cell.angle_alpha   90.00
_cell.angle_beta   90.00
_cell.angle_gamma   90.00
#
_symmetry.space_group_name_H-M   'P 1'
#
loop_
_entity.id
_entity.type
_entity.pdbx_description
1 polymer ?
#
loop_
_entity_poly.entity_id
_entity_poly.type
_entity_poly.pdbx_seq_one_letter_code
_entity_poly.pdbx_strand_id
1 'polypeptide(L)'
;MDCTAEPAILIALLAETSTRVEAVARRLSAAQLTAPPTLEACPPNEILWHVRATAGVYGEHIIRIVNEDSPRWRRVSPRARMKKVRYDQLPFADSSAAFALQRTGMVALLASIAPGAWPRIALVWHPRLPPPTAFPRPAKVVSPWAPGCQPT
;
A
#
# COMPACT_ATOMS: atom_id res chain seq x y z
N MET A 1 -1.38 -12.11 -7.17
CA MET A 1 -2.46 -11.13 -6.98
C MET A 1 -3.15 -11.01 -8.30
N ASP A 2 -4.44 -11.25 -8.32
CA ASP A 2 -5.24 -11.15 -9.53
C ASP A 2 -5.41 -9.66 -9.88
N CYS A 3 -4.83 -9.22 -10.99
CA CYS A 3 -4.95 -7.83 -11.45
C CYS A 3 -6.35 -7.49 -12.01
N THR A 4 -7.27 -8.47 -11.99
CA THR A 4 -8.65 -8.33 -12.47
C THR A 4 -9.68 -8.23 -11.35
N ALA A 5 -9.25 -8.28 -10.07
CA ALA A 5 -10.17 -8.17 -8.95
C ALA A 5 -10.90 -6.81 -8.96
N GLU A 6 -12.23 -6.86 -8.89
CA GLU A 6 -13.08 -5.67 -8.81
C GLU A 6 -12.62 -4.74 -7.66
N PRO A 7 -12.54 -3.41 -7.88
CA PRO A 7 -12.06 -2.48 -6.85
C PRO A 7 -12.79 -2.63 -5.51
N ALA A 8 -14.09 -2.92 -5.54
CA ALA A 8 -14.89 -3.16 -4.35
C ALA A 8 -14.38 -4.35 -3.49
N ILE A 9 -13.93 -5.44 -4.13
CA ILE A 9 -13.36 -6.60 -3.44
C ILE A 9 -12.04 -6.21 -2.77
N LEU A 10 -11.19 -5.49 -3.49
CA LEU A 10 -9.91 -5.03 -2.96
C LEU A 10 -10.10 -4.08 -1.77
N ILE A 11 -11.09 -3.18 -1.83
CA ILE A 11 -11.44 -2.29 -0.72
C ILE A 11 -11.93 -3.08 0.50
N ALA A 12 -12.77 -4.10 0.31
CA ALA A 12 -13.25 -4.93 1.41
C ALA A 12 -12.09 -5.68 2.09
N LEU A 13 -11.19 -6.30 1.32
CA LEU A 13 -9.99 -6.95 1.86
C LEU A 13 -9.07 -5.96 2.59
N LEU A 14 -8.98 -4.73 2.09
CA LEU A 14 -8.21 -3.67 2.72
C LEU A 14 -8.85 -3.24 4.05
N ALA A 15 -10.18 -3.16 4.14
CA ALA A 15 -10.91 -2.83 5.36
C ALA A 15 -10.71 -3.89 6.46
N GLU A 16 -10.60 -5.16 6.10
CA GLU A 16 -10.40 -6.24 7.08
C GLU A 16 -8.97 -6.30 7.67
N THR A 17 -7.99 -5.61 7.07
CA THR A 17 -6.58 -5.88 7.40
C THR A 17 -6.23 -5.55 8.85
N SER A 18 -6.72 -4.43 9.39
CA SER A 18 -6.44 -4.01 10.78
C SER A 18 -7.05 -4.98 11.78
N THR A 19 -8.32 -5.35 11.60
CA THR A 19 -9.02 -6.31 12.47
C THR A 19 -8.33 -7.67 12.49
N ARG A 20 -7.83 -8.15 11.34
CA ARG A 20 -7.08 -9.41 11.26
C ARG A 20 -5.75 -9.33 12.02
N VAL A 21 -5.02 -8.23 11.88
CA VAL A 21 -3.77 -7.99 12.64
C VAL A 21 -4.04 -7.99 14.14
N GLU A 22 -5.07 -7.26 14.60
CA GLU A 22 -5.44 -7.20 16.01
C GLU A 22 -5.91 -8.56 16.57
N ALA A 23 -6.68 -9.33 15.78
CA ALA A 23 -7.13 -10.65 16.18
C ALA A 23 -5.97 -11.63 16.40
N VAL A 24 -4.93 -11.56 15.57
CA VAL A 24 -3.71 -12.36 15.75
C VAL A 24 -2.90 -11.83 16.93
N ALA A 25 -2.72 -10.52 17.04
CA ALA A 25 -1.91 -9.90 18.09
C ALA A 25 -2.45 -10.15 19.50
N ARG A 26 -3.78 -10.20 19.67
CA ARG A 26 -4.44 -10.53 20.95
C ARG A 26 -4.08 -11.91 21.51
N ARG A 27 -3.53 -12.81 20.69
CA ARG A 27 -3.10 -14.15 21.11
C ARG A 27 -1.64 -14.19 21.60
N LEU A 28 -0.93 -13.07 21.52
CA LEU A 28 0.47 -12.95 21.87
C LEU A 28 0.64 -12.17 23.17
N SER A 29 1.62 -12.57 23.98
CA SER A 29 2.05 -11.77 25.12
C SER A 29 2.81 -10.52 24.67
N ALA A 30 2.93 -9.52 25.56
CA ALA A 30 3.72 -8.32 25.30
C ALA A 30 5.17 -8.66 24.90
N ALA A 31 5.78 -9.66 25.55
CA ALA A 31 7.12 -10.12 25.24
C ALA A 31 7.22 -10.73 23.83
N GLN A 32 6.21 -11.52 23.42
CA GLN A 32 6.16 -12.11 22.09
C GLN A 32 5.94 -11.08 20.98
N LEU A 33 5.29 -9.95 21.28
CA LEU A 33 5.12 -8.86 20.31
C LEU A 33 6.43 -8.12 20.02
N THR A 34 7.33 -8.05 21.00
CA THR A 34 8.60 -7.30 20.90
C THR A 34 9.82 -8.16 20.63
N ALA A 35 9.72 -9.48 20.79
CA ALA A 35 10.81 -10.42 20.54
C ALA A 35 10.65 -11.12 19.19
N PRO A 36 11.75 -11.41 18.49
CA PRO A 36 11.70 -12.20 17.26
C PRO A 36 11.36 -13.66 17.62
N PRO A 37 10.43 -14.32 16.89
CA PRO A 37 10.04 -15.70 17.19
C PRO A 37 11.13 -16.73 16.86
N THR A 38 12.06 -16.36 15.98
CA THR A 38 13.29 -17.11 15.64
C THR A 38 14.44 -16.12 15.42
N LEU A 39 15.69 -16.60 15.41
CA LEU A 39 16.87 -15.73 15.25
C LEU A 39 16.88 -14.91 13.94
N GLU A 40 16.19 -15.39 12.90
CA GLU A 40 16.16 -14.75 11.58
C GLU A 40 14.86 -13.95 11.32
N ALA A 41 13.87 -14.08 12.20
CA ALA A 41 12.57 -13.42 12.02
C ALA A 41 12.57 -12.00 12.59
N CYS A 42 11.80 -11.11 11.96
CA CYS A 42 11.49 -9.82 12.55
C CYS A 42 10.47 -9.98 13.71
N PRO A 43 10.60 -9.23 14.80
CA PRO A 43 9.56 -9.14 15.82
C PRO A 43 8.22 -8.68 15.22
N PRO A 44 7.06 -9.14 15.73
CA PRO A 44 5.76 -8.67 15.26
C PRO A 44 5.58 -7.15 15.26
N ASN A 45 6.15 -6.46 16.27
CA ASN A 45 6.13 -5.00 16.33
C ASN A 45 6.88 -4.35 15.17
N GLU A 46 8.03 -4.89 14.78
CA GLU A 46 8.80 -4.39 13.64
C GLU A 46 8.08 -4.62 12.31
N ILE A 47 7.42 -5.77 12.15
CA ILE A 47 6.58 -6.05 11.00
C ILE A 47 5.47 -5.00 10.91
N LEU A 48 4.79 -4.70 12.02
CA LEU A 48 3.73 -3.70 12.03
C LEU A 48 4.25 -2.30 11.71
N TRP A 49 5.40 -1.89 12.26
CA TRP A 49 6.04 -0.62 11.90
C TRP A 49 6.31 -0.51 10.40
N HIS A 50 6.81 -1.58 9.78
CA HIS A 50 7.07 -1.60 8.35
C HIS A 50 5.78 -1.54 7.52
N VAL A 51 4.75 -2.29 7.90
CA VAL A 51 3.44 -2.27 7.24
C VAL A 51 2.81 -0.89 7.32
N ARG A 52 2.84 -0.24 8.50
CA ARG A 52 2.34 1.12 8.68
C ARG A 52 3.13 2.14 7.86
N ALA A 53 4.46 2.03 7.82
CA ALA A 53 5.29 2.90 6.99
C ALA A 53 4.95 2.78 5.50
N THR A 54 4.75 1.55 5.05
CA THR A 54 4.35 1.22 3.68
C THR A 54 2.98 1.80 3.37
N ALA A 55 2.00 1.59 4.24
CA ALA A 55 0.68 2.19 4.12
C ALA A 55 0.75 3.73 4.10
N GLY A 56 1.66 4.35 4.86
CA GLY A 56 1.88 5.80 4.88
C GLY A 56 2.36 6.34 3.55
N VAL A 57 3.40 5.73 2.98
CA VAL A 57 3.93 6.11 1.67
C VAL A 57 2.89 5.94 0.56
N TYR A 58 2.31 4.75 0.44
CA TYR A 58 1.38 4.48 -0.63
C TYR A 58 0.04 5.19 -0.43
N GLY A 59 -0.38 5.44 0.81
CA GLY A 59 -1.57 6.22 1.09
C GLY A 59 -1.44 7.67 0.60
N GLU A 60 -0.31 8.32 0.85
CA GLU A 60 -0.03 9.64 0.28
C GLU A 60 0.02 9.61 -1.25
N HIS A 61 0.61 8.57 -1.84
CA HIS A 61 0.61 8.42 -3.31
C HIS A 61 -0.82 8.34 -3.85
N ILE A 62 -1.68 7.52 -3.24
CA ILE A 62 -3.09 7.36 -3.65
C ILE A 62 -3.82 8.70 -3.53
N ILE A 63 -3.67 9.40 -2.40
CA ILE A 63 -4.28 10.73 -2.18
C ILE A 63 -3.89 11.67 -3.33
N ARG A 64 -2.61 11.70 -3.72
CA ARG A 64 -2.16 12.55 -4.82
C ARG A 64 -2.74 12.12 -6.16
N ILE A 65 -2.74 10.82 -6.47
CA ILE A 65 -3.31 10.27 -7.71
C ILE A 65 -4.79 10.62 -7.84
N VAL A 66 -5.54 10.64 -6.73
CA VAL A 66 -6.97 10.94 -6.74
C VAL A 66 -7.24 12.43 -6.93
N ASN A 67 -6.40 13.30 -6.38
CA ASN A 67 -6.65 14.74 -6.30
C ASN A 67 -5.88 15.59 -7.32
N GLU A 68 -4.83 15.05 -7.95
CA GLU A 68 -4.00 15.76 -8.92
C GLU A 68 -4.16 15.13 -10.31
N ASP A 69 -4.11 15.95 -11.37
CA ASP A 69 -4.08 15.46 -12.75
C ASP A 69 -2.67 15.02 -13.12
N SER A 70 -2.52 13.73 -13.48
CA SER A 70 -1.27 13.13 -13.95
C SER A 70 -0.03 13.51 -13.10
N PRO A 71 -0.05 13.25 -11.78
CA PRO A 71 0.98 13.74 -10.87
C PRO A 71 2.32 13.01 -11.03
N ARG A 72 3.41 13.72 -10.72
CA ARG A 72 4.79 13.21 -10.82
C ARG A 72 5.55 13.48 -9.52
N TRP A 73 6.29 12.50 -9.02
CA TRP A 73 7.19 12.71 -7.88
C TRP A 73 8.30 11.68 -7.74
N ARG A 74 9.30 12.04 -6.93
CA ARG A 74 10.39 11.16 -6.54
C ARG A 74 9.90 10.07 -5.60
N ARG A 75 10.29 8.81 -5.86
CA ARG A 75 10.00 7.67 -4.99
C ARG A 75 10.49 7.94 -3.57
N VAL A 76 9.58 7.77 -2.62
CA VAL A 76 9.88 7.76 -1.18
C VAL A 76 10.07 6.30 -0.74
N SER A 77 11.13 6.04 0.02
CA SER A 77 11.35 4.71 0.61
C SER A 77 10.55 4.55 1.91
N PRO A 78 9.69 3.53 2.05
CA PRO A 78 8.99 3.25 3.30
C PRO A 78 9.92 3.08 4.49
N ARG A 79 11.07 2.41 4.31
CA ARG A 79 12.09 2.26 5.36
C ARG A 79 12.71 3.60 5.78
N ALA A 80 12.96 4.50 4.82
CA ALA A 80 13.45 5.84 5.13
C ALA A 80 12.39 6.66 5.87
N ARG A 81 11.12 6.57 5.46
CA ARG A 81 10.00 7.22 6.15
C ARG A 81 9.82 6.67 7.57
N MET A 82 9.92 5.36 7.76
CA MET A 82 9.83 4.71 9.07
C MET A 82 10.81 5.31 10.07
N LYS A 83 12.09 5.41 9.70
CA LYS A 83 13.15 6.03 10.52
C LYS A 83 12.90 7.52 10.75
N LYS A 84 12.41 8.25 9.74
CA LYS A 84 12.15 9.69 9.83
C LYS A 84 11.00 10.00 10.78
N VAL A 85 9.91 9.25 10.70
CA VAL A 85 8.70 9.44 11.52
C VAL A 85 8.80 8.71 12.87
N ARG A 86 9.89 7.96 13.08
CA ARG A 86 10.17 7.22 14.32
C ARG A 86 9.10 6.19 14.67
N TYR A 87 8.53 5.53 13.65
CA TYR A 87 7.61 4.43 13.88
C TYR A 87 8.25 3.30 14.66
N ASP A 88 9.56 3.13 14.50
CA ASP A 88 10.43 2.16 15.17
C ASP A 88 10.58 2.34 16.68
N GLN A 89 9.85 3.29 17.27
CA GLN A 89 9.85 3.53 18.71
C GLN A 89 8.47 3.36 19.36
N LEU A 90 7.44 3.07 18.57
CA LEU A 90 6.08 3.00 19.10
C LEU A 90 5.77 1.61 19.66
N PRO A 91 5.14 1.53 20.85
CA PRO A 91 4.54 0.29 21.33
C PRO A 91 3.57 -0.31 20.30
N PHE A 92 3.43 -1.63 20.32
CA PHE A 92 2.58 -2.35 19.37
C PHE A 92 1.14 -1.81 19.37
N ALA A 93 0.56 -1.59 20.55
CA ALA A 93 -0.80 -1.09 20.71
C ALA A 93 -0.99 0.27 20.01
N ASP A 94 -0.08 1.21 20.26
CA ASP A 94 -0.13 2.56 19.66
C ASP A 94 0.05 2.51 18.14
N SER A 95 0.98 1.67 17.68
CA SER A 95 1.19 1.44 16.24
C SER A 95 -0.03 0.81 15.58
N SER A 96 -0.70 -0.13 16.24
CA SER A 96 -1.89 -0.82 15.75
C SER A 96 -3.08 0.14 15.65
N ALA A 97 -3.34 0.92 16.70
CA ALA A 97 -4.41 1.92 16.71
C ALA A 97 -4.20 2.97 15.61
N ALA A 98 -2.97 3.46 15.45
CA ALA A 98 -2.64 4.42 14.39
C ALA A 98 -2.77 3.80 12.98
N PHE A 99 -2.40 2.52 12.82
CA PHE A 99 -2.59 1.80 11.56
C PHE A 99 -4.08 1.59 11.24
N ALA A 100 -4.91 1.27 12.23
CA ALA A 100 -6.35 1.14 12.07
C ALA A 100 -6.99 2.46 11.61
N LEU A 101 -6.64 3.59 12.25
CA LEU A 101 -7.12 4.91 11.85
C LEU A 101 -6.72 5.26 10.41
N GLN A 102 -5.45 5.03 10.07
CA GLN A 102 -4.95 5.23 8.72
C GLN A 102 -5.71 4.39 7.70
N ARG A 103 -6.00 3.13 8.06
CA ARG A 103 -6.69 2.20 7.18
C ARG A 103 -8.14 2.63 6.94
N THR A 104 -8.85 3.05 7.99
CA THR A 104 -10.22 3.57 7.88
C THR A 104 -10.29 4.77 6.95
N GLY A 105 -9.37 5.75 7.10
CA GLY A 105 -9.32 6.91 6.21
C GLY A 105 -9.06 6.55 4.75
N MET A 106 -8.15 5.58 4.50
CA MET A 106 -7.86 5.11 3.15
C MET A 106 -9.05 4.38 2.51
N VAL A 107 -9.72 3.52 3.26
CA VAL A 107 -10.91 2.79 2.78
C VAL A 107 -12.03 3.76 2.43
N ALA A 108 -12.28 4.78 3.28
CA ALA A 108 -13.28 5.80 3.00
C ALA A 108 -12.98 6.57 1.71
N LEU A 109 -11.73 6.98 1.50
CA LEU A 109 -11.30 7.66 0.27
C LEU A 109 -11.49 6.78 -0.97
N LEU A 110 -11.07 5.51 -0.91
CA LEU A 110 -11.18 4.60 -2.05
C LEU A 110 -12.64 4.28 -2.39
N ALA A 111 -13.48 4.10 -1.37
CA ALA A 111 -14.90 3.83 -1.54
C ALA A 111 -15.67 5.01 -2.17
N SER A 112 -15.16 6.25 -2.07
CA SER A 112 -15.77 7.42 -2.71
C SER A 112 -15.39 7.60 -4.18
N ILE A 113 -14.50 6.78 -4.74
CA ILE A 113 -14.07 6.90 -6.15
C ILE A 113 -15.13 6.29 -7.07
N ALA A 114 -15.68 7.10 -7.97
CA ALA A 114 -16.61 6.63 -8.99
C ALA A 114 -15.97 5.56 -9.90
N PRO A 115 -16.71 4.54 -10.37
CA PRO A 115 -16.18 3.44 -11.20
C PRO A 115 -15.34 3.91 -12.41
N GLY A 116 -15.80 4.95 -13.12
CA GLY A 116 -15.07 5.51 -14.28
C GLY A 116 -13.81 6.30 -13.94
N ALA A 117 -13.58 6.60 -12.66
CA ALA A 117 -12.47 7.42 -12.17
C ALA A 117 -11.31 6.59 -11.59
N TRP A 118 -11.41 5.27 -11.58
CA TRP A 118 -10.33 4.36 -11.17
C TRP A 118 -9.09 4.36 -12.07
N PRO A 119 -9.18 4.47 -13.41
CA PRO A 119 -8.00 4.47 -14.26
C PRO A 119 -7.27 5.81 -14.15
N ARG A 120 -6.39 5.93 -13.16
CA ARG A 120 -5.48 7.08 -12.96
C ARG A 120 -4.04 6.61 -12.82
N ILE A 121 -3.12 7.41 -13.32
CA ILE A 121 -1.69 7.08 -13.39
C ILE A 121 -0.87 8.24 -12.85
N ALA A 122 0.21 7.89 -12.14
CA ALA A 122 1.27 8.80 -11.76
C ALA A 122 2.63 8.33 -12.26
N LEU A 123 3.57 9.27 -12.39
CA LEU A 123 4.98 8.94 -12.61
C LEU A 123 5.76 9.04 -11.31
N VAL A 124 6.25 7.89 -10.88
CA VAL A 124 7.12 7.79 -9.71
C VAL A 124 8.51 7.35 -10.17
N TRP A 125 9.53 8.16 -9.94
CA TRP A 125 10.89 7.85 -10.41
C TRP A 125 11.87 7.57 -9.28
N HIS A 126 12.90 6.79 -9.58
CA HIS A 126 13.94 6.49 -8.61
C HIS A 126 14.76 7.76 -8.30
N PRO A 127 15.09 8.04 -7.03
CA PRO A 127 15.95 9.13 -6.58
C PRO A 127 17.25 9.39 -7.33
N ARG A 128 17.81 8.36 -7.97
CA ARG A 128 19.10 8.41 -8.68
C ARG A 128 18.95 8.55 -10.19
N LEU A 129 17.71 8.62 -10.69
CA LEU A 129 17.42 8.80 -12.11
C LEU A 129 16.87 10.23 -12.33
N PRO A 130 17.11 10.83 -13.51
CA PRO A 130 16.50 12.10 -13.86
C PRO A 130 14.96 11.98 -13.89
N PRO A 131 14.24 13.08 -13.67
CA PRO A 131 12.78 13.07 -13.73
C PRO A 131 12.31 12.69 -15.14
N PRO A 132 11.28 11.84 -15.27
CA PRO A 132 10.73 11.48 -16.57
C PRO A 132 10.08 12.70 -17.22
N THR A 133 10.40 12.93 -18.49
CA THR A 133 9.91 14.08 -19.27
C THR A 133 8.49 13.86 -19.80
N ALA A 134 8.11 12.60 -20.07
CA ALA A 134 6.78 12.23 -20.53
C ALA A 134 6.23 11.03 -19.77
N PHE A 135 4.89 10.90 -19.76
CA PHE A 135 4.27 9.62 -19.42
C PHE A 135 4.67 8.61 -20.49
N PRO A 136 4.98 7.35 -20.13
CA PRO A 136 5.13 6.32 -21.14
C PRO A 136 3.83 6.31 -21.93
N ARG A 137 3.93 6.40 -23.27
CA ARG A 137 2.78 6.12 -24.12
C ARG A 137 2.25 4.77 -23.66
N PRO A 138 0.92 4.57 -23.60
CA PRO A 138 0.40 3.24 -23.35
C PRO A 138 1.09 2.35 -24.37
N ALA A 139 1.99 1.47 -23.90
CA ALA A 139 2.44 0.38 -24.74
C ALA A 139 1.12 -0.26 -25.17
N LYS A 140 0.93 -0.49 -26.48
CA LYS A 140 -0.14 -1.38 -26.92
C LYS A 140 -0.03 -2.58 -26.00
N VAL A 141 -1.01 -2.77 -25.13
CA VAL A 141 -1.11 -3.98 -24.35
C VAL A 141 -1.40 -5.02 -25.42
N VAL A 142 -0.34 -5.61 -25.97
CA VAL A 142 -0.45 -6.85 -26.71
C VAL A 142 -0.75 -7.87 -25.62
N SER A 143 -2.03 -7.96 -25.29
CA SER A 143 -2.51 -9.00 -24.39
C SER A 143 -2.36 -10.31 -25.15
N PRO A 144 -1.59 -11.30 -24.67
CA PRO A 144 -1.55 -12.62 -25.30
C PRO A 144 -2.86 -13.41 -25.09
N TRP A 145 -3.89 -12.79 -24.52
CA TRP A 145 -5.15 -13.42 -24.11
C TRP A 145 -6.38 -12.67 -24.62
N ALA A 146 -6.39 -12.27 -25.89
CA ALA A 146 -7.64 -11.97 -26.59
C ALA A 146 -8.22 -13.30 -27.15
N PRO A 147 -9.45 -13.70 -26.80
CA PRO A 147 -10.06 -14.90 -27.33
C PRO A 147 -10.53 -14.69 -28.78
N GLY A 148 -10.06 -15.55 -29.68
CA GLY A 148 -10.75 -15.95 -30.90
C GLY A 148 -10.73 -14.98 -32.09
N CYS A 149 -9.83 -15.23 -33.04
CA CYS A 149 -10.12 -15.25 -34.48
C CYS A 149 -8.82 -15.66 -35.22
N GLN A 150 -8.71 -16.94 -35.59
CA GLN A 150 -7.79 -17.33 -36.66
C GLN A 150 -8.49 -17.14 -38.01
N PRO A 151 -7.90 -16.46 -38.99
CA PRO A 151 -8.34 -16.58 -40.36
C PRO A 151 -7.82 -17.91 -40.93
N THR A 152 -8.73 -18.51 -41.70
CA THR A 152 -8.69 -19.76 -42.48
C THR A 152 -7.35 -20.14 -43.09
#